data_AF-A0A0G0MVZ6-F1
#
_entry.id   AF-A0A0G0MVZ6-F1
#
_cell.length_a   1.000
_cell.length_b   1.000
_cell.length_c   1.000
_cell.angle_alpha   90.00
_cell.angle_beta   90.00
_cell.angle_gamma   90.00
#
_symmetry.space_group_name_H-M   'P 1'
#
loop_
_entity.id
_entity.type
_entity.pdbx_description
1 polymer ?
#
loop_
_entity_poly.entity_id
_entity_poly.type
_entity_poly.pdbx_seq_one_letter_code
_entity_poly.pdbx_strand_id
1 'polypeptide(L)' 'MKRGEFQNDLRRNLMGLDLSSIKLTDLERRRTEMLMEGMDIKSIAKEEGVSGSSVRGTLCFVDVKVYLHLNTLGR' A
#
# COMPACT_ATOMS: atom_id res chain seq x y z
N MET A 1 -6.79 5.96 -14.87
CA MET A 1 -6.68 4.73 -14.07
C MET A 1 -7.87 3.82 -14.37
N LYS A 2 -7.64 2.69 -15.04
CA LYS A 2 -8.64 1.61 -15.19
C LYS A 2 -8.90 0.96 -13.82
N ARG A 3 -10.04 0.29 -13.65
CA ARG A 3 -10.37 -0.43 -12.39
C ARG A 3 -9.27 -1.46 -12.08
N GLY A 4 -8.65 -1.37 -10.90
CA GLY A 4 -7.64 -2.32 -10.41
C GLY A 4 -6.17 -1.92 -10.62
N GLU A 5 -5.88 -0.92 -11.46
CA GLU A 5 -4.49 -0.50 -11.76
C GLU A 5 -3.74 -0.02 -10.50
N PHE A 6 -4.36 0.86 -9.70
CA PHE A 6 -3.75 1.41 -8.48
C PHE A 6 -3.16 0.34 -7.55
N GLN A 7 -3.93 -0.72 -7.27
CA GLN A 7 -3.50 -1.77 -6.34
C GLN A 7 -2.30 -2.55 -6.88
N ASN A 8 -2.30 -2.83 -8.18
CA ASN A 8 -1.23 -3.57 -8.84
C ASN A 8 0.04 -2.73 -8.98
N ASP A 9 -0.10 -1.43 -9.26
CA ASP A 9 1.02 -0.50 -9.36
C ASP A 9 1.70 -0.30 -8.01
N LEU A 10 0.90 -0.05 -6.96
CA LEU A 10 1.43 0.05 -5.61
C LEU A 10 2.14 -1.24 -5.19
N ARG A 11 1.52 -2.41 -5.43
CA ARG A 11 2.15 -3.71 -5.11
C ARG A 11 3.49 -3.90 -5.82
N ARG A 12 3.58 -3.51 -7.10
CA ARG A 12 4.83 -3.59 -7.88
C ARG A 12 5.93 -2.71 -7.31
N ASN A 13 5.59 -1.47 -6.92
CA ASN A 13 6.55 -0.54 -6.32
C ASN A 13 7.05 -1.06 -4.97
N LEU A 14 6.19 -1.70 -4.18
CA LEU A 14 6.53 -2.24 -2.85
C LEU A 14 7.41 -3.50 -2.89
N MET A 15 7.28 -4.37 -3.91
CA MET A 15 8.02 -5.64 -3.99
C MET A 15 9.55 -5.50 -4.08
N GLY A 16 10.07 -4.31 -4.37
CA GLY A 16 11.51 -4.01 -4.41
C GLY A 16 11.99 -3.08 -3.30
N LEU A 17 11.16 -2.82 -2.29
CA LEU A 17 11.42 -1.85 -1.22
C LEU A 17 11.46 -2.52 0.14
N ASP A 18 12.43 -2.12 0.96
CA ASP A 18 12.43 -2.42 2.39
C ASP A 18 11.48 -1.47 3.12
N LEU A 19 10.37 -1.98 3.64
CA LEU A 19 9.38 -1.17 4.37
C LEU A 19 9.90 -0.61 5.70
N SER A 20 11.07 -1.06 6.18
CA SER A 20 11.71 -0.49 7.36
C SER A 20 12.25 0.93 7.11
N SER A 21 12.55 1.28 5.85
CA SER A 21 13.08 2.60 5.47
C SER A 21 12.00 3.67 5.25
N ILE A 22 10.72 3.27 5.25
CA ILE A 22 9.58 4.16 5.01
C ILE A 22 8.84 4.39 6.33
N LYS A 23 8.55 5.65 6.65
CA LYS A 23 7.79 6.03 7.85
C LYS A 23 6.30 5.69 7.71
N LEU A 24 5.98 4.44 7.99
CA LEU A 24 4.62 3.91 8.06
C LEU A 24 4.16 3.83 9.52
N THR A 25 2.92 4.21 9.76
CA THR A 25 2.18 3.85 10.98
C THR A 25 1.93 2.34 11.01
N ASP A 26 1.59 1.79 12.17
CA ASP A 26 1.29 0.36 12.31
C ASP A 26 0.13 -0.08 11.40
N LEU A 27 -0.88 0.78 11.26
CA LEU A 27 -2.03 0.54 10.38
C LEU A 27 -1.63 0.52 8.90
N GLU A 28 -0.80 1.48 8.47
CA GLU A 28 -0.29 1.53 7.11
C GLU A 28 0.59 0.31 6.81
N ARG A 29 1.48 -0.04 7.74
CA ARG A 29 2.38 -1.19 7.63
C ARG A 29 1.57 -2.49 7.47
N ARG A 30 0.65 -2.77 8.39
CA ARG A 30 -0.16 -3.99 8.36
C ARG A 30 -0.96 -4.13 7.05
N ARG A 31 -1.63 -3.07 6.61
CA ARG A 31 -2.40 -3.09 5.34
C ARG A 31 -1.49 -3.26 4.11
N THR A 32 -0.27 -2.72 4.17
CA THR A 32 0.74 -2.86 3.10
C THR A 32 1.27 -4.29 3.04
N GLU A 33 1.54 -4.92 4.20
CA GLU A 33 1.97 -6.31 4.29
C GLU A 33 0.90 -7.26 3.74
N MET A 34 -0.36 -7.13 4.17
CA MET A 34 -1.48 -7.90 3.61
C MET A 34 -1.61 -7.71 2.09
N LEU A 35 -1.38 -6.48 1.59
CA LEU A 35 -1.38 -6.21 0.16
C LEU A 35 -0.23 -6.94 -0.55
N MET A 36 0.97 -6.98 0.03
CA MET A 36 2.15 -7.68 -0.51
C MET A 36 1.99 -9.20 -0.47
N GLU A 37 1.27 -9.73 0.52
CA GLU A 37 0.88 -11.15 0.63
C GLU A 37 -0.17 -11.58 -0.41
N GLY A 38 -0.67 -10.64 -1.23
CA GLY A 38 -1.55 -10.93 -2.35
C GLY A 38 -3.01 -10.55 -2.10
N MET A 39 -3.40 -10.16 -0.89
CA MET A 39 -4.77 -9.75 -0.59
C MET A 39 -5.16 -8.49 -1.39
N ASP A 40 -6.38 -8.48 -1.93
CA ASP A 40 -6.92 -7.28 -2.55
C ASP A 40 -7.58 -6.33 -1.52
N ILE A 41 -7.85 -5.09 -1.92
CA ILE A 41 -8.46 -4.08 -1.04
C ILE A 41 -9.77 -4.57 -0.41
N LYS A 42 -10.57 -5.38 -1.12
CA LYS A 42 -11.84 -5.89 -0.60
C LYS A 42 -11.61 -6.97 0.45
N SER A 43 -10.65 -7.87 0.22
CA SER A 43 -10.25 -8.92 1.15
C SER A 43 -9.66 -8.32 2.43
N ILE A 44 -8.79 -7.32 2.33
CA ILE A 44 -8.24 -6.59 3.50
C ILE A 44 -9.36 -5.91 4.28
N ALA A 45 -10.27 -5.23 3.59
CA ALA A 45 -11.40 -4.55 4.23
C ALA A 45 -12.31 -5.52 4.98
N LYS A 46 -12.56 -6.69 4.39
CA LYS A 46 -13.34 -7.76 5.01
C LYS A 46 -12.63 -8.33 6.25
N GLU A 47 -11.33 -8.60 6.15
CA GLU A 47 -10.50 -9.13 7.24
C GLU A 47 -10.50 -8.19 8.46
N GLU A 48 -10.37 -6.89 8.21
CA GLU A 48 -10.35 -5.88 9.29
C GLU A 48 -11.75 -5.41 9.73
N GLY A 49 -12.83 -5.87 9.09
CA GLY A 49 -14.19 -5.42 9.40
C GLY A 49 -14.45 -3.94 9.11
N VAL A 50 -13.79 -3.38 8.10
CA VAL A 50 -13.86 -1.95 7.72
C VAL A 50 -14.36 -1.76 6.27
N SER A 51 -14.59 -0.52 5.87
CA SER A 51 -14.92 -0.21 4.48
C SER A 51 -13.70 -0.29 3.55
N GLY A 52 -13.93 -0.71 2.30
CA GLY A 52 -12.89 -0.69 1.26
C GLY A 52 -12.33 0.72 0.97
N SER A 53 -13.13 1.77 1.21
CA SER A 53 -12.67 3.16 1.10
C SER A 53 -11.66 3.53 2.19
N SER A 54 -11.80 3.00 3.41
CA SER A 54 -10.81 3.18 4.48
C SER A 54 -9.47 2.56 4.08
N VAL A 55 -9.49 1.30 3.63
CA VAL A 55 -8.28 0.59 3.20
C VAL A 55 -7.62 1.31 2.02
N ARG A 56 -8.41 1.69 1.01
CA ARG A 56 -7.91 2.47 -0.14
C ARG A 56 -7.28 3.79 0.31
N GLY A 57 -7.92 4.54 1.21
CA GLY A 57 -7.39 5.80 1.73
C GLY A 57 -6.02 5.61 2.37
N THR A 58 -5.88 4.61 3.25
CA THR A 58 -4.59 4.28 3.87
C THR A 58 -3.54 3.90 2.83
N LEU A 59 -3.86 3.06 1.86
CA LEU A 59 -2.92 2.65 0.81
C LEU A 59 -2.53 3.81 -0.11
N CYS A 60 -3.40 4.80 -0.34
CA CYS A 60 -3.01 6.02 -1.06
C CYS A 60 -1.97 6.85 -0.29
N PHE A 61 -2.06 6.93 1.04
CA PHE A 61 -1.01 7.60 1.83
C PHE A 61 0.31 6.85 1.76
N VAL A 62 0.27 5.51 1.77
CA VAL A 62 1.44 4.67 1.56
C VAL A 62 2.06 4.93 0.19
N ASP A 63 1.26 4.98 -0.87
CA ASP A 63 1.72 5.26 -2.23
C ASP A 63 2.48 6.60 -2.34
N VAL A 64 1.95 7.66 -1.71
CA VAL A 64 2.65 8.96 -1.65
C VAL A 64 3.98 8.85 -0.90
N LYS A 65 4.01 8.15 0.23
CA LYS A 65 5.23 7.97 1.03
C LYS A 65 6.29 7.17 0.26
N VAL A 66 5.86 6.11 -0.45
CA VAL A 66 6.72 5.31 -1.34
C VAL A 66 7.28 6.18 -2.46
N TYR A 67 6.43 6.97 -3.11
CA TYR A 67 6.84 7.86 -4.19
C TYR A 67 7.92 8.86 -3.74
N LEU A 68 7.70 9.55 -2.61
CA LEU A 68 8.67 10.49 -2.06
C LEU A 68 9.99 9.79 -1.67
N HIS A 69 9.91 8.57 -1.15
CA HIS A 69 11.08 7.78 -0.80
C HIS A 69 11.91 7.39 -2.02
N LEU A 70 11.26 6.87 -3.07
CA LEU A 70 11.93 6.49 -4.33
C LEU A 70 12.63 7.69 -4.99
N ASN A 71 11.96 8.85 -5.05
CA ASN A 71 12.54 10.08 -5.57
C ASN A 71 13.76 10.55 -4.77
N THR A 72 13.77 10.32 -3.45
CA THR A 72 14.94 10.65 -2.60
C THR A 72 16.13 9.74 -2.90
N LEU A 73 15.88 8.49 -3.29
CA LEU A 73 16.90 7.51 -3.68
C LEU A 73 17.37 7.65 -5.14
N GLY A 74 16.80 8.59 -5.91
CA GLY A 74 17.08 8.75 -7.34
C GLY A 74 16.51 7.61 -8.21
N ARG A 75 15.45 6.94 -7.73
CA ARG A 75 14.76 5.84 -8.42
C ARG A 75 13.37 6.25 -8.90
#